data_AF-A0A938G6W0-F1
#
_entry.id   AF-A0A938G6W0-F1
#
_cell.length_a   1.000
_cell.length_b   1.000
_cell.length_c   1.000
_cell.angle_alpha   90.00
_cell.angle_beta   90.00
_cell.angle_gamma   90.00
#
_symmetry.space_group_name_H-M   'P 1'
#
loop_
_entity.id
_entity.type
_entity.pdbx_description
1 polymer ?
#
loop_
_entity_poly.entity_id
_entity_poly.type
_entity_poly.pdbx_seq_one_letter_code
_entity_poly.pdbx_strand_id
1 'polypeptide(L)' 'MSFDPQAMIERFKERAAAVRKRPLPPVAGEERQHFIAQANTDFQDFAIIGDAQATLEDGVLTLRVDLRPADKRS' A
#
# COMPACT_ATOMS: atom_id res chain seq x y z
N MET A 1 -4.83 -19.41 15.64
CA MET A 1 -5.29 -18.44 14.63
C MET A 1 -4.53 -18.73 13.34
N SER A 2 -5.23 -19.00 12.25
CA SER A 2 -4.60 -19.12 10.92
C SER A 2 -4.34 -17.73 10.35
N PHE A 3 -3.24 -17.56 9.63
CA PHE A 3 -3.01 -16.35 8.85
C PHE A 3 -4.01 -16.29 7.69
N ASP A 4 -4.59 -15.12 7.46
CA ASP A 4 -5.49 -14.83 6.33
C ASP A 4 -4.86 -13.75 5.44
N PRO A 5 -4.34 -14.13 4.26
CA PRO A 5 -3.76 -13.18 3.31
C PRO A 5 -4.77 -12.14 2.80
N GLN A 6 -6.04 -12.49 2.65
CA GLN A 6 -7.05 -11.56 2.13
C GLN A 6 -7.35 -10.47 3.15
N ALA A 7 -7.51 -10.85 4.42
CA ALA A 7 -7.63 -9.87 5.51
C ALA A 7 -6.39 -8.98 5.62
N MET A 8 -5.20 -9.50 5.32
CA MET A 8 -3.98 -8.68 5.27
C MET A 8 -4.05 -7.64 4.14
N ILE A 9 -4.42 -8.04 2.93
CA ILE A 9 -4.57 -7.14 1.80
C ILE A 9 -5.56 -6.02 2.13
N GLU A 10 -6.70 -6.35 2.74
CA GLU A 10 -7.70 -5.34 3.05
C GLU A 10 -7.20 -4.30 4.05
N ARG A 11 -6.46 -4.72 5.10
CA ARG A 11 -5.79 -3.79 6.01
C ARG A 11 -4.79 -2.87 5.30
N PHE A 12 -4.12 -3.35 4.24
CA PHE A 12 -3.20 -2.51 3.45
C PHE A 12 -3.94 -1.50 2.56
N LYS A 13 -5.07 -1.88 1.96
CA LYS A 13 -5.94 -0.93 1.24
C LYS A 13 -6.45 0.18 2.17
N GLU A 14 -6.90 -0.19 3.37
CA GLU A 14 -7.33 0.76 4.39
C GLU A 14 -6.21 1.74 4.77
N ARG A 15 -4.98 1.24 4.96
CA ARG A 15 -3.81 2.08 5.24
C ARG A 15 -3.50 3.03 4.09
N ALA A 16 -3.52 2.58 2.84
CA ALA A 16 -3.33 3.45 1.67
C ALA A 16 -4.39 4.57 1.64
N ALA A 17 -5.66 4.24 1.90
CA ALA A 17 -6.73 5.22 1.99
C ALA A 17 -6.54 6.22 3.16
N ALA A 18 -6.03 5.75 4.30
CA ALA A 18 -5.77 6.58 5.47
C ALA A 18 -4.62 7.59 5.23
N VAL A 19 -3.55 7.20 4.53
CA VAL A 19 -2.43 8.12 4.20
C VAL A 19 -2.93 9.34 3.43
N ARG A 20 -3.82 9.15 2.45
CA ARG A 20 -4.40 10.26 1.66
C ARG A 20 -5.29 11.20 2.48
N LYS A 21 -5.86 10.71 3.58
CA LYS A 21 -6.76 11.47 4.46
C LYS A 21 -6.02 12.14 5.63
N ARG A 22 -4.77 11.77 5.88
CA ARG A 22 -4.00 12.28 7.03
C ARG A 22 -3.72 13.78 6.85
N PRO A 23 -4.08 14.63 7.81
CA PRO A 23 -3.67 16.03 7.77
C PRO A 23 -2.15 16.13 7.86
N LEU A 24 -1.56 17.06 7.11
CA LEU A 24 -0.13 17.34 7.21
C LEU A 24 0.16 18.01 8.56
N PRO A 25 1.22 17.61 9.29
CA PRO A 25 1.63 18.30 10.51
C PRO A 25 1.88 19.80 10.26
N PRO A 26 1.68 20.66 11.26
CA PRO A 26 1.89 22.11 11.13
C PRO A 26 3.39 22.46 11.13
N VAL A 27 4.12 21.98 10.12
CA VAL A 27 5.55 22.19 9.89
C VAL A 27 5.77 22.99 8.60
N ALA A 28 6.91 23.68 8.50
CA ALA A 28 7.24 24.56 7.39
C ALA A 28 8.54 24.14 6.69
N GLY A 29 8.83 24.78 5.54
CA GLY A 29 10.11 24.62 4.85
C GLY A 29 10.42 23.17 4.45
N GLU A 30 11.68 22.76 4.66
CA GLU A 30 12.20 21.44 4.29
C GLU A 30 11.51 20.29 5.04
N GLU A 31 11.20 20.50 6.32
CA GLU A 31 10.50 19.50 7.15
C GLU A 31 9.15 19.14 6.55
N ARG A 32 8.41 20.14 6.05
CA ARG A 32 7.13 19.92 5.36
C ARG A 32 7.29 19.03 4.12
N GLN A 33 8.37 19.20 3.35
CA GLN A 33 8.64 18.39 2.16
C GLN A 33 8.98 16.95 2.55
N HIS A 34 9.70 16.73 3.63
CA HIS A 34 10.00 15.39 4.14
C HIS A 34 8.72 14.62 4.51
N PHE A 35 7.76 15.27 5.19
CA PHE A 35 6.47 14.61 5.50
C PHE A 35 5.65 14.27 4.24
N ILE A 36 5.71 15.10 3.20
CA ILE A 36 5.05 14.82 1.92
C ILE A 36 5.72 13.65 1.22
N ALA A 37 7.05 13.66 1.13
CA ALA A 37 7.82 12.57 0.52
C ALA A 37 7.55 11.25 1.23
N GLN A 38 7.58 11.24 2.56
CA GLN A 38 7.26 10.08 3.37
C GLN A 38 5.82 9.60 3.10
N ALA A 39 4.83 10.50 3.10
CA ALA A 39 3.45 10.13 2.82
C ALA A 39 3.27 9.53 1.40
N ASN A 40 4.02 10.02 0.41
CA ASN A 40 3.99 9.47 -0.94
C ASN A 40 4.55 8.04 -0.98
N THR A 41 5.69 7.80 -0.33
CA THR A 41 6.29 6.47 -0.22
C THR A 41 5.34 5.51 0.53
N ASP A 42 4.82 5.92 1.68
CA ASP A 42 3.88 5.12 2.47
C ASP A 42 2.64 4.76 1.65
N PHE A 43 2.08 5.75 0.93
CA PHE A 43 0.93 5.51 0.07
C PHE A 43 1.26 4.49 -1.03
N GLN A 44 2.38 4.66 -1.71
CA GLN A 44 2.80 3.77 -2.79
C GLN A 44 2.97 2.33 -2.30
N ASP A 45 3.68 2.14 -1.20
CA ASP A 45 3.97 0.81 -0.65
C ASP A 45 2.68 0.11 -0.19
N PHE A 46 1.79 0.84 0.51
CA PHE A 46 0.51 0.29 0.93
C PHE A 46 -0.41 -0.02 -0.25
N ALA A 47 -0.41 0.83 -1.28
CA ALA A 47 -1.21 0.61 -2.48
C ALA A 47 -0.72 -0.61 -3.25
N ILE A 48 0.60 -0.82 -3.39
CA ILE A 48 1.17 -1.99 -4.07
C ILE A 48 0.72 -3.29 -3.38
N ILE A 49 0.82 -3.36 -2.05
CA ILE A 49 0.39 -4.57 -1.32
C ILE A 49 -1.13 -4.71 -1.31
N GLY A 50 -1.85 -3.59 -1.21
CA GLY A 50 -3.32 -3.56 -1.23
C GLY A 50 -3.93 -3.98 -2.57
N ASP A 51 -3.21 -3.82 -3.69
CA ASP A 51 -3.65 -4.22 -5.03
C ASP A 51 -3.13 -5.61 -5.44
N ALA A 52 -2.37 -6.27 -4.57
CA ALA A 52 -1.82 -7.59 -4.87
C ALA A 52 -2.91 -8.66 -4.94
N GLN A 53 -2.62 -9.73 -5.68
CA GLN A 53 -3.30 -11.01 -5.55
C GLN A 53 -2.45 -11.92 -4.65
N ALA A 54 -3.02 -12.40 -3.54
CA ALA A 54 -2.32 -13.25 -2.60
C ALA A 54 -2.66 -14.74 -2.82
N THR A 55 -1.63 -15.58 -2.80
CA THR A 55 -1.76 -17.04 -2.66
C THR A 55 -0.90 -17.51 -1.50
N LEU A 56 -1.40 -18.46 -0.71
CA LEU A 56 -0.69 -19.09 0.40
C LEU A 56 -0.65 -20.60 0.17
N GLU A 57 0.51 -21.11 -0.25
CA GLU A 57 0.71 -22.50 -0.64
C GLU A 57 1.94 -23.03 0.10
N ASP A 58 1.80 -24.19 0.75
CA ASP A 58 2.88 -24.85 1.52
C ASP A 58 3.60 -23.93 2.53
N GLY A 59 2.87 -22.99 3.13
CA GLY A 59 3.40 -22.02 4.08
C GLY A 59 4.12 -20.82 3.46
N VAL A 60 4.10 -20.69 2.13
CA VAL A 60 4.71 -19.59 1.37
C VAL A 60 3.63 -18.63 0.88
N LEU A 61 3.74 -17.37 1.27
CA LEU A 61 2.89 -16.29 0.76
C LEU A 61 3.50 -15.71 -0.52
N THR A 62 2.76 -15.77 -1.62
CA THR A 62 3.10 -15.06 -2.86
C THR A 62 2.14 -13.88 -3.05
N LEU A 63 2.69 -12.70 -3.28
CA LEU A 63 1.95 -11.50 -3.66
C LEU A 63 2.26 -11.17 -5.11
N ARG A 64 1.27 -11.31 -6.00
CA ARG A 64 1.40 -10.94 -7.41
C ARG A 64 0.77 -9.57 -7.64
N VAL A 65 1.54 -8.65 -8.20
CA VAL A 65 1.08 -7.31 -8.57
C VAL A 65 1.28 -7.12 -10.06
N ASP A 66 0.23 -6.69 -10.77
CA ASP A 66 0.32 -6.40 -12.20
C ASP A 66 0.77 -4.96 -12.45
N LEU A 67 2.05 -4.80 -12.79
CA LEU A 67 2.67 -3.51 -13.08
C LEU A 67 2.56 -3.09 -14.55
N ARG A 68 1.84 -3.85 -15.39
CA ARG A 68 1.59 -3.43 -16.77
C ARG A 68 0.75 -2.14 -16.78
N PRO A 69 0.94 -1.27 -17.79
CA PRO A 69 0.07 -0.13 -18.05
C PRO A 69 -1.41 -0.52 -18.07
N ALA A 70 -2.30 0.36 -17.60
CA ALA A 70 -3.72 0.05 -17.44
C ALA A 70 -4.40 -0.38 -18.75
N ASP A 71 -4.00 0.20 -19.88
CA ASP A 71 -4.43 -0.15 -21.24
C ASP A 71 -3.95 -1.54 -21.71
N LYS A 72 -3.02 -2.15 -20.98
CA LYS A 72 -2.44 -3.47 -21.28
C LYS A 72 -2.82 -4.54 -20.26
N ARG A 73 -3.73 -4.22 -19.32
CA ARG A 73 -4.31 -5.19 -18.39
C ARG A 73 -5.51 -5.82 -19.10
N SER A 74 -5.31 -7.07 -19.52
CA SER A 74 -6.27 -7.93 -20.22
C SER A 74 -7.32 -8.54 -19.29
#